data_AF-A0A9D7ZNT3-F1
#
_entry.id   AF-A0A9D7ZNT3-F1
#
_cell.length_a   1.000
_cell.length_b   1.000
_cell.length_c   1.000
_cell.angle_alpha   90.00
_cell.angle_beta   90.00
_cell.angle_gamma   90.00
#
_symmetry.space_group_name_H-M   'P 1'
#
loop_
_entity.id
_entity.type
_entity.pdbx_description
1 polymer ?
#
loop_
_entity_poly.entity_id
_entity_poly.type
_entity_poly.pdbx_seq_one_letter_code
_entity_poly.pdbx_strand_id
1 'polypeptide(L)' 'MQHNALDPIRMTPAERLNEIAEILAVGIIRLQSSGQSANQRDSSLDFTANQSMHGHDINDHGESK' A
#
# COMPACT_ATOMS: atom_id res chain seq x y z
N MET A 1 -1.85 -22.36 9.49
CA MET A 1 -0.93 -23.10 8.61
C MET A 1 -0.05 -22.06 7.94
N GLN A 2 1.24 -21.95 8.29
CA GLN A 2 2.14 -21.04 7.59
C GLN A 2 2.53 -21.67 6.25
N HIS A 3 2.23 -20.97 5.16
CA HIS A 3 2.50 -21.42 3.80
C HIS A 3 3.99 -21.19 3.53
N ASN A 4 4.81 -22.25 3.62
CA ASN A 4 6.18 -22.19 3.11
C ASN A 4 6.07 -22.04 1.60
N ALA A 5 6.23 -20.80 1.11
CA ALA A 5 6.22 -20.50 -0.32
C ALA A 5 7.40 -21.22 -0.98
N LEU A 6 7.16 -22.41 -1.53
CA LEU A 6 8.07 -23.01 -2.48
C LEU A 6 8.17 -22.04 -3.66
N ASP A 7 9.40 -21.78 -4.13
CA ASP A 7 9.63 -21.02 -5.35
C ASP A 7 8.70 -21.52 -6.46
N PRO A 8 7.98 -20.63 -7.17
CA PRO A 8 7.08 -21.02 -8.24
C PRO A 8 7.61 -21.97 -9.28
N ILE A 9 8.90 -21.88 -9.55
CA ILE A 9 9.59 -22.70 -10.53
C ILE A 9 9.74 -24.15 -10.03
N ARG A 10 9.64 -24.38 -8.73
CA ARG A 10 9.81 -25.68 -8.08
C ARG A 10 8.50 -26.42 -7.79
N MET A 11 7.36 -25.80 -8.09
CA MET A 11 6.05 -26.42 -7.89
C MET A 11 5.61 -27.20 -9.12
N THR A 12 4.90 -28.30 -8.88
CA THR A 12 4.12 -28.96 -9.92
C THR A 12 2.96 -28.05 -10.37
N PRO A 13 2.41 -28.27 -11.58
CA PRO A 13 1.24 -27.51 -12.04
C PRO A 13 0.03 -27.60 -11.09
N ALA A 14 -0.17 -28.75 -10.43
CA ALA A 14 -1.26 -28.95 -9.49
C ALA A 14 -1.08 -28.13 -8.20
N GLU A 15 0.14 -28.06 -7.66
CA GLU A 15 0.46 -27.24 -6.47
C GLU A 15 0.29 -25.75 -6.76
N ARG A 16 0.74 -25.29 -7.94
CA ARG A 16 0.52 -23.90 -8.39
C ARG A 16 -0.96 -23.56 -8.52
N LEU A 17 -1.76 -24.48 -9.08
CA LEU A 17 -3.21 -24.28 -9.20
C LEU A 17 -3.87 -24.15 -7.83
N ASN A 18 -3.49 -25.00 -6.87
CA ASN A 18 -4.02 -24.96 -5.51
C ASN A 18 -3.67 -23.65 -4.80
N GLU A 19 -2.42 -23.19 -4.89
CA GLU A 19 -2.00 -21.91 -4.31
C GLU A 19 -2.77 -20.72 -4.91
N ILE A 20 -2.94 -20.69 -6.24
CA ILE A 20 -3.72 -19.64 -6.91
C ILE A 20 -5.19 -19.68 -6.44
N ALA A 21 -5.77 -20.87 -6.31
CA ALA A 21 -7.14 -21.03 -5.83
C ALA A 21 -7.31 -20.53 -4.39
N GLU A 22 -6.34 -20.81 -3.50
CA GLU A 22 -6.33 -20.29 -2.12
C GLU A 22 -6.23 -18.76 -2.09
N ILE A 23 -5.29 -18.17 -2.84
CA ILE A 23 -5.13 -16.71 -2.93
C ILE A 23 -6.42 -16.07 -3.44
N LEU A 24 -7.02 -16.63 -4.49
CA LEU A 24 -8.26 -16.14 -5.07
C LEU A 24 -9.43 -16.22 -4.09
N ALA A 25 -9.59 -17.35 -3.39
CA ALA A 25 -10.64 -17.53 -2.40
C ALA A 25 -10.53 -16.48 -1.27
N VAL A 26 -9.32 -16.26 -0.74
CA VAL A 26 -9.06 -15.21 0.26
C VAL A 26 -9.40 -13.82 -0.30
N GLY A 27 -9.04 -13.54 -1.55
CA GLY A 27 -9.37 -12.30 -2.24
C GLY A 27 -10.88 -12.07 -2.36
N ILE A 28 -11.64 -13.10 -2.73
CA ILE A 28 -13.10 -13.04 -2.84
C ILE A 28 -13.75 -12.78 -1.48
N ILE A 29 -13.30 -13.46 -0.42
CA ILE A 29 -13.80 -13.25 0.94
C ILE A 29 -13.57 -11.80 1.37
N ARG A 30 -12.35 -11.26 1.13
CA ARG A 30 -12.04 -9.85 1.42
C ARG A 30 -12.93 -8.90 0.64
N LEU A 31 -13.10 -9.13 -0.66
CA LEU A 31 -13.95 -8.30 -1.52
C LEU A 31 -15.40 -8.29 -1.03
N GLN A 32 -15.96 -9.46 -0.73
CA GLN A 32 -17.32 -9.58 -0.20
C GLN A 32 -17.45 -8.90 1.17
N SER A 33 -16.45 -9.05 2.05
CA SER A 33 -16.42 -8.36 3.34
C SER A 33 -16.28 -6.84 3.23
N SER A 34 -15.65 -6.34 2.16
CA SER A 34 -15.50 -4.90 1.88
C SER A 34 -16.78 -4.25 1.33
N GLY A 35 -17.80 -5.05 0.98
CA GLY A 35 -19.08 -4.61 0.43
C GLY A 35 -20.00 -3.81 1.37
N GLN A 36 -19.58 -3.51 2.61
CA GLN A 36 -20.30 -2.59 3.51
C GLN A 36 -19.58 -1.25 3.74
N SER A 37 -18.37 -1.06 3.22
CA SER A 37 -17.64 0.22 3.30
C SER A 37 -17.40 0.83 1.91
N ALA A 38 -18.37 0.70 0.99
CA ALA A 38 -18.33 1.43 -0.27
C ALA A 38 -18.49 2.96 -0.10
N ASN A 39 -18.62 3.45 1.14
CA ASN A 39 -18.69 4.87 1.49
C ASN A 39 -17.45 5.42 2.19
N GLN A 40 -16.37 4.64 2.35
CA GLN A 40 -15.11 5.17 2.87
C GLN A 40 -14.13 5.36 1.71
N ARG A 41 -14.53 6.23 0.77
CA ARG A 41 -13.67 6.75 -0.29
C ARG A 41 -12.72 7.86 0.19
N ASP A 42 -12.70 8.15 1.48
CA ASP A 42 -11.75 9.09 2.07
C ASP A 42 -10.87 8.34 3.07
N SER A 43 -9.87 7.60 2.57
CA SER A 43 -8.65 7.39 3.34
C SER A 43 -7.92 8.73 3.43
N SER A 44 -8.40 9.61 4.31
CA SER A 44 -7.71 10.83 4.69
C SER A 44 -6.44 10.43 5.42
N LEU A 45 -5.30 10.54 4.73
CA LEU A 45 -4.01 10.57 5.40
C LEU A 45 -3.91 11.93 6.06
N ASP A 46 -4.10 11.96 7.38
CA ASP A 46 -3.77 13.13 8.20
C ASP A 46 -2.25 13.29 8.20
N PHE A 47 -1.72 13.81 7.08
CA PHE A 47 -0.41 14.40 7.09
C PHE A 47 -0.56 15.66 7.93
N THR A 48 -0.11 15.60 9.18
CA THR A 48 0.24 16.82 9.91
C THR A 48 1.15 17.58 8.96
N ALA A 49 0.68 18.74 8.48
CA ALA A 49 1.38 19.52 7.50
C ALA A 49 2.73 19.95 8.10
N ASN A 50 3.73 19.09 7.99
CA ASN A 50 5.11 19.51 8.14
C ASN A 50 5.31 20.45 6.97
N GLN A 51 5.18 21.73 7.28
CA GLN A 51 5.29 22.81 6.33
C GLN A 51 6.54 22.56 5.51
N SER A 52 6.36 22.47 4.19
CA SER A 52 7.47 22.58 3.26
C SER A 52 8.07 23.98 3.45
N MET A 53 9.03 24.13 4.37
CA MET A 53 9.86 25.32 4.43
C MET A 53 10.70 25.31 3.16
N HIS A 54 10.24 26.08 2.16
CA HIS A 54 11.15 26.62 1.16
C HIS A 54 12.23 27.36 1.95
N GLY A 55 13.47 26.86 1.92
CA GLY A 55 14.57 27.47 2.64
C GLY A 55 14.71 28.92 2.19
N HIS A 56 14.23 29.84 3.01
CA HIS A 56 14.57 31.24 2.86
C HIS A 56 16.04 31.31 3.28
N ASP A 57 16.91 31.36 2.28
CA ASP A 57 18.34 31.56 2.47
C ASP A 57 18.48 32.83 3.32
N ILE A 58 18.94 32.65 4.56
CA ILE A 58 19.07 33.71 5.54
C ILE A 58 20.35 34.49 5.21
N ASN A 59 20.45 35.04 3.99
CA ASN A 59 21.59 35.83 3.54
C ASN A 59 21.24 36.84 2.44
N ASP A 60 19.97 37.23 2.26
CA ASP A 60 19.68 38.45 1.49
C ASP A 60 19.84 39.69 2.38
N HIS A 61 21.08 39.95 2.80
CA HIS A 61 21.47 41.24 3.34
C HIS A 61 22.29 42.00 2.28
N GLY A 62 21.64 42.27 1.16
CA GLY A 62 22.14 43.14 0.10
C GLY A 62 21.76 44.60 0.34
N GLU A 63 22.56 45.28 1.17
CA GLU A 63 22.93 46.70 1.04
C GLU A 63 21.83 47.78 1.22
N SER A 64 21.84 48.42 2.39
CA SER A 64 21.30 49.78 2.54
C SER A 64 22.41 50.80 2.27
N LYS A 65 22.26 51.61 1.21
CA LYS A 65 22.58 53.04 1.25
C LYS A 65 21.86 53.83 0.16
#